data_AF-A0AAU3GQ71-F1
#
_entry.id   AF-A0AAU3GQ71-F1
#
_cell.length_a   1.000
_cell.length_b   1.000
_cell.length_c   1.000
_cell.angle_alpha   90.00
_cell.angle_beta   90.00
_cell.angle_gamma   90.00
#
_symmetry.space_group_name_H-M   'P 1'
#
loop_
_entity.id
_entity.type
_entity.pdbx_description
1 polymer ?
#
loop_
_entity_poly.entity_id
_entity_poly.type
_entity_poly.pdbx_seq_one_letter_code
_entity_poly.pdbx_strand_id
1 'polypeptide(L)'
;MTSTENRPHLGRRSLLTRAAGVGAAAALPVAAAPAARASAAPATGRPDRTTAKRYPENWPAQEPYGLADIRPDLWPREDNSFVLPLELRPRDKERGVVWMRDTYVNCFVVDGRPLYVATGTTRVPGLEAAGPWNDGIFVWVARDLKGPWKLADTTGIRPDAEKGKVWSPEFVDENRAGRTVVAPWQEYWHDEEFGKRGQAWAPELHRFRGKWYIVACMGDHSQKVGSFMLVSEGGVEGPYRLVEGNQEKPFGDSFIGGPAFIEPGAYHHIDGSLYSEGDDAWLVLHNNLYAKFRDDMEDIVTTTDLPEFRQTPYTPEPYLEGAYVFKHGGKYFLLHAAWDRTSIEADGTARQGYDEAGTGRVQYQYDAIAAVSDSFEGPYSERWTVGVGAGHNNFFEDSDGALWATFFRNPNFGHWSNPARLPDAAVPGVVRVEWTGPKGNRLYVRREG
;
A
#
# COMPACT_ATOMS: atom_id res chain seq x y z
N MET A 1 -61.66 10.03 -1.90
CA MET A 1 -62.64 10.86 -1.17
C MET A 1 -62.10 11.02 0.25
N THR A 2 -61.42 12.15 0.50
CA THR A 2 -61.80 13.23 1.47
C THR A 2 -61.57 12.84 2.94
N SER A 3 -60.91 13.61 3.82
CA SER A 3 -60.15 14.87 3.77
C SER A 3 -59.48 15.10 5.14
N THR A 4 -58.41 15.92 5.17
CA THR A 4 -58.04 16.97 6.17
C THR A 4 -58.07 16.65 7.68
N GLU A 5 -56.95 16.68 8.41
CA GLU A 5 -56.15 17.84 8.94
C GLU A 5 -56.24 17.86 10.48
N ASN A 6 -55.09 17.91 11.17
CA ASN A 6 -54.73 18.94 12.16
C ASN A 6 -53.74 18.45 13.23
N ARG A 7 -52.60 19.16 13.32
CA ARG A 7 -51.75 19.30 14.53
C ARG A 7 -52.30 20.43 15.40
N PRO A 8 -52.03 20.46 16.73
CA PRO A 8 -50.91 21.25 17.31
C PRO A 8 -50.20 20.51 18.49
N HIS A 9 -48.88 20.57 18.71
CA HIS A 9 -47.96 21.59 19.28
C HIS A 9 -47.84 21.68 20.84
N LEU A 10 -46.57 21.67 21.29
CA LEU A 10 -45.96 22.21 22.55
C LEU A 10 -46.08 21.38 23.85
N GLY A 11 -45.06 21.24 24.72
CA GLY A 11 -43.70 21.78 24.74
C GLY A 11 -42.89 21.43 26.03
N ARG A 12 -41.56 21.60 25.92
CA ARG A 12 -40.53 22.09 26.87
C ARG A 12 -40.41 21.59 28.35
N ARG A 13 -39.19 21.07 28.62
CA ARG A 13 -38.18 21.38 29.69
C ARG A 13 -38.46 21.11 31.19
N SER A 14 -37.52 20.36 31.80
CA SER A 14 -36.86 20.61 33.11
C SER A 14 -35.64 19.65 33.23
N LEU A 15 -34.39 20.12 33.25
CA LEU A 15 -33.55 20.69 34.33
C LEU A 15 -32.93 19.66 35.33
N LEU A 16 -31.62 19.46 35.15
CA LEU A 16 -30.51 19.15 36.08
C LEU A 16 -30.76 19.14 37.60
N THR A 17 -30.12 18.20 38.31
CA THR A 17 -29.33 18.48 39.53
C THR A 17 -28.19 17.44 39.74
N ARG A 18 -27.01 17.94 40.11
CA ARG A 18 -25.73 17.29 40.46
C ARG A 18 -25.76 16.56 41.80
N ALA A 19 -24.78 15.66 42.05
CA ALA A 19 -23.85 15.76 43.19
C ALA A 19 -22.69 14.75 43.07
N ALA A 20 -21.55 15.13 43.66
CA ALA A 20 -20.21 14.56 43.52
C ALA A 20 -19.85 13.51 44.58
N GLY A 21 -18.76 12.77 44.36
CA GLY A 21 -18.10 11.92 45.35
C GLY A 21 -16.65 11.62 44.95
N VAL A 22 -15.71 12.12 45.75
CA VAL A 22 -14.24 11.98 45.64
C VAL A 22 -13.78 10.74 46.42
N GLY A 23 -12.72 10.05 46.01
CA GLY A 23 -11.99 9.19 46.94
C GLY A 23 -10.95 8.21 46.38
N ALA A 24 -9.69 8.60 46.55
CA ALA A 24 -8.53 7.78 46.92
C ALA A 24 -7.80 6.90 45.89
N ALA A 25 -6.49 7.18 45.83
CA ALA A 25 -5.42 6.45 45.17
C ALA A 25 -5.01 5.19 45.94
N ALA A 26 -4.54 4.18 45.20
CA ALA A 26 -3.67 3.13 45.70
C ALA A 26 -2.53 2.91 44.69
N ALA A 27 -1.30 3.18 45.14
CA ALA A 27 -0.07 2.88 44.43
C ALA A 27 0.49 1.56 44.95
N LEU A 28 0.95 0.66 44.08
CA LEU A 28 1.96 -0.36 44.36
C LEU A 28 2.65 -0.79 43.04
N PRO A 29 3.88 -1.33 43.11
CA PRO A 29 4.94 -1.11 42.12
C PRO A 29 5.01 -2.21 41.08
N VAL A 30 5.40 -1.86 39.85
CA VAL A 30 5.85 -2.84 38.85
C VAL A 30 7.30 -2.57 38.53
N ALA A 31 8.12 -3.57 38.81
CA ALA A 31 9.53 -3.63 38.53
C ALA A 31 9.79 -3.43 37.03
N ALA A 32 10.73 -2.53 36.72
CA ALA A 32 11.22 -2.34 35.36
C ALA A 32 12.13 -3.53 34.98
N ALA A 33 11.67 -4.32 34.02
CA ALA A 33 12.50 -5.15 33.16
C ALA A 33 12.55 -4.50 31.76
N PRO A 34 13.68 -4.56 31.03
CA PRO A 34 13.92 -3.68 29.89
C PRO A 34 13.06 -4.09 28.69
N ALA A 35 12.29 -3.13 28.18
CA ALA A 35 11.57 -3.26 26.91
C ALA A 35 12.56 -3.42 25.75
N ALA A 36 12.33 -4.45 24.94
CA ALA A 36 12.98 -4.65 23.65
C ALA A 36 12.58 -3.53 22.69
N ARG A 37 13.57 -2.91 22.05
CA ARG A 37 13.42 -1.79 21.12
C ARG A 37 12.61 -2.19 19.88
N ALA A 38 11.63 -1.37 19.52
CA ALA A 38 11.01 -1.36 18.21
C ALA A 38 12.04 -1.07 17.10
N SER A 39 11.90 -1.75 15.96
CA SER A 39 12.65 -1.51 14.72
C SER A 39 12.22 -0.20 14.07
N ALA A 40 12.66 0.90 14.65
CA ALA A 40 12.96 2.16 13.97
C ALA A 40 14.15 2.72 14.75
N ALA A 41 15.37 2.37 14.33
CA ALA A 41 16.57 2.82 15.03
C ALA A 41 16.69 4.36 14.89
N PRO A 42 16.68 5.14 15.98
CA PRO A 42 17.09 6.52 15.91
C PRO A 42 18.60 6.53 15.71
N ALA A 43 19.06 7.23 14.66
CA ALA A 43 20.47 7.50 14.44
C ALA A 43 21.07 8.16 15.70
N THR A 44 21.85 7.40 16.46
CA THR A 44 22.66 7.96 17.54
C THR A 44 23.77 8.79 16.91
N GLY A 45 23.64 10.11 17.04
CA GLY A 45 24.57 11.07 16.49
C GLY A 45 26.01 10.81 16.95
N ARG A 46 26.88 10.47 15.99
CA ARG A 46 28.29 10.86 16.05
C ARG A 46 28.39 12.35 15.68
N PRO A 47 29.19 13.17 16.38
CA PRO A 47 29.45 14.53 15.96
C PRO A 47 30.37 14.46 14.74
N ASP A 48 29.78 14.49 13.55
CA ASP A 48 30.57 14.54 12.32
C ASP A 48 30.86 15.98 11.94
N ARG A 49 32.10 16.17 11.51
CA ARG A 49 32.71 17.45 11.12
C ARG A 49 31.83 18.15 10.10
N THR A 50 31.59 19.44 10.33
CA THR A 50 30.76 20.34 9.53
C THR A 50 31.35 20.58 8.14
N THR A 51 31.16 19.64 7.21
CA THR A 51 30.86 19.98 5.83
C THR A 51 29.34 19.96 5.72
N ALA A 52 28.70 21.12 5.63
CA ALA A 52 27.25 21.20 5.47
C ALA A 52 26.85 20.35 4.25
N LYS A 53 26.17 19.23 4.49
CA LYS A 53 25.68 18.35 3.42
C LYS A 53 24.77 19.19 2.54
N ARG A 54 25.20 19.46 1.30
CA ARG A 54 24.43 20.26 0.35
C ARG A 54 23.31 19.37 -0.18
N TYR A 55 22.08 19.72 0.14
CA TYR A 55 20.90 19.06 -0.41
C TYR A 55 20.54 19.66 -1.77
N PRO A 56 19.99 18.87 -2.70
CA PRO A 56 19.45 19.40 -3.94
C PRO A 56 18.25 20.31 -3.66
N GLU A 57 18.01 21.28 -4.54
CA GLU A 57 16.83 22.12 -4.47
C GLU A 57 15.59 21.36 -4.94
N ASN A 58 14.41 21.79 -4.45
CA ASN A 58 13.13 21.32 -4.99
C ASN A 58 13.03 21.67 -6.47
N TRP A 59 12.42 20.77 -7.23
CA TRP A 59 11.98 21.14 -8.57
C TRP A 59 10.87 22.22 -8.47
N PRO A 60 10.81 23.16 -9.43
CA PRO A 60 9.71 24.13 -9.50
C PRO A 60 8.36 23.41 -9.49
N ALA A 61 7.39 23.97 -8.77
CA ALA A 61 6.02 23.47 -8.81
C ALA A 61 5.44 23.62 -10.23
N GLN A 62 4.60 22.66 -10.61
CA GLN A 62 3.86 22.76 -11.87
C GLN A 62 2.68 23.71 -11.67
N GLU A 63 2.44 24.58 -12.65
CA GLU A 63 1.32 25.50 -12.67
C GLU A 63 0.50 25.30 -13.95
N PRO A 64 -0.82 25.12 -13.84
CA PRO A 64 -1.62 25.09 -12.60
C PRO A 64 -1.43 23.79 -11.78
N TYR A 65 -1.76 23.83 -10.48
CA TYR A 65 -1.82 22.63 -9.63
C TYR A 65 -2.69 21.53 -10.27
N GLY A 66 -2.15 20.31 -10.35
CA GLY A 66 -2.75 19.19 -11.08
C GLY A 66 -2.12 18.91 -12.46
N LEU A 67 -1.22 19.77 -12.95
CA LEU A 67 -0.39 19.44 -14.11
C LEU A 67 0.66 18.38 -13.73
N ALA A 68 0.79 17.33 -14.55
CA ALA A 68 1.72 16.24 -14.30
C ALA A 68 3.15 16.64 -14.68
N ASP A 69 4.11 16.32 -13.81
CA ASP A 69 5.51 16.61 -14.07
C ASP A 69 6.18 15.47 -14.84
N ILE A 70 6.38 15.70 -16.13
CA ILE A 70 6.75 14.65 -17.08
C ILE A 70 8.25 14.63 -17.40
N ARG A 71 9.05 15.37 -16.63
CA ARG A 71 10.48 15.56 -16.92
C ARG A 71 11.22 14.21 -16.91
N PRO A 72 12.16 13.97 -17.84
CA PRO A 72 12.95 12.73 -17.89
C PRO A 72 13.70 12.38 -16.60
N ASP A 73 14.12 13.40 -15.83
CA ASP A 73 14.81 13.22 -14.54
C ASP A 73 13.99 12.45 -13.49
N LEU A 74 12.66 12.46 -13.59
CA LEU A 74 11.77 11.77 -12.65
C LEU A 74 11.47 10.32 -13.06
N TRP A 75 11.99 9.84 -14.19
CA TRP A 75 11.78 8.47 -14.63
C TRP A 75 12.77 7.50 -13.96
N PRO A 76 12.36 6.25 -13.68
CA PRO A 76 13.29 5.15 -13.51
C PRO A 76 14.15 4.97 -14.77
N ARG A 77 15.47 4.99 -14.59
CA ARG A 77 16.51 4.89 -15.63
C ARG A 77 17.56 3.87 -15.22
N GLU A 78 18.40 3.43 -16.16
CA GLU A 78 19.42 2.40 -15.87
C GLU A 78 20.47 2.84 -14.84
N ASP A 79 20.72 4.15 -14.69
CA ASP A 79 21.70 4.71 -13.75
C ASP A 79 21.15 4.86 -12.33
N ASN A 80 19.84 5.05 -12.18
CA ASN A 80 19.19 5.28 -10.89
C ASN A 80 18.31 4.12 -10.41
N SER A 81 18.05 3.12 -11.25
CA SER A 81 17.11 2.03 -10.97
C SER A 81 17.61 0.69 -11.48
N PHE A 82 16.99 -0.40 -11.02
CA PHE A 82 17.18 -1.72 -11.58
C PHE A 82 15.95 -2.61 -11.37
N VAL A 83 15.80 -3.59 -12.26
CA VAL A 83 14.84 -4.70 -12.10
C VAL A 83 15.33 -5.61 -10.99
N LEU A 84 14.44 -6.00 -10.06
CA LEU A 84 14.81 -6.88 -8.96
C LEU A 84 15.22 -8.27 -9.50
N PRO A 85 16.40 -8.79 -9.14
CA PRO A 85 16.86 -10.09 -9.60
C PRO A 85 16.25 -11.21 -8.73
N LEU A 86 14.93 -11.34 -8.75
CA LEU A 86 14.16 -12.31 -7.97
C LEU A 86 14.41 -13.76 -8.42
N GLU A 87 14.48 -14.71 -7.48
CA GLU A 87 14.44 -16.14 -7.81
C GLU A 87 13.17 -16.44 -8.63
N LEU A 88 13.36 -17.01 -9.82
CA LEU A 88 12.26 -17.29 -10.74
C LEU A 88 11.38 -18.43 -10.20
N ARG A 89 10.07 -18.21 -10.22
CA ARG A 89 9.08 -19.27 -10.07
C ARG A 89 9.13 -20.19 -11.30
N PRO A 90 8.75 -21.48 -11.20
CA PRO A 90 8.72 -22.40 -12.34
C PRO A 90 8.04 -21.83 -13.60
N ARG A 91 6.95 -21.09 -13.44
CA ARG A 91 6.19 -20.44 -14.52
C ARG A 91 6.88 -19.24 -15.17
N ASP A 92 7.78 -18.59 -14.45
CA ASP A 92 8.48 -17.39 -14.91
C ASP A 92 9.79 -17.75 -15.65
N LYS A 93 10.20 -19.03 -15.64
CA LYS A 93 11.47 -19.48 -16.24
C LYS A 93 11.56 -19.18 -17.74
N GLU A 94 10.47 -19.36 -18.47
CA GLU A 94 10.42 -19.06 -19.91
C GLU A 94 10.55 -17.55 -20.17
N ARG A 95 9.94 -16.73 -19.32
CA ARG A 95 10.01 -15.27 -19.38
C ARG A 95 11.39 -14.74 -18.97
N GLY A 96 12.09 -15.45 -18.08
CA GLY A 96 13.40 -15.05 -17.54
C GLY A 96 13.34 -13.98 -16.45
N VAL A 97 12.16 -13.42 -16.17
CA VAL A 97 11.89 -12.45 -15.10
C VAL A 97 10.54 -12.78 -14.46
N VAL A 98 10.37 -12.43 -13.18
CA VAL A 98 9.10 -12.61 -12.47
C VAL A 98 8.06 -11.63 -13.04
N TRP A 99 6.90 -12.14 -13.43
CA TRP A 99 5.75 -11.29 -13.73
C TRP A 99 5.11 -10.84 -12.40
N MET A 100 5.14 -9.54 -12.13
CA MET A 100 4.63 -8.94 -10.90
C MET A 100 4.19 -7.49 -11.14
N ARG A 101 3.07 -7.13 -10.52
CA ARG A 101 2.59 -5.75 -10.38
C ARG A 101 2.55 -5.36 -8.90
N ASP A 102 2.30 -4.08 -8.63
CA ASP A 102 2.01 -3.59 -7.28
C ASP A 102 3.14 -3.99 -6.32
N THR A 103 4.37 -3.65 -6.74
CA THR A 103 5.60 -4.16 -6.16
C THR A 103 5.86 -3.54 -4.80
N TYR A 104 6.01 -4.39 -3.79
CA TYR A 104 6.44 -4.00 -2.45
C TYR A 104 7.84 -4.51 -2.15
N VAL A 105 8.70 -3.65 -1.63
CA VAL A 105 10.03 -4.02 -1.09
C VAL A 105 10.27 -3.27 0.20
N ASN A 106 10.79 -3.95 1.21
CA ASN A 106 11.24 -3.27 2.42
C ASN A 106 12.44 -3.97 3.05
N CYS A 107 13.17 -3.26 3.91
CA CYS A 107 14.32 -3.77 4.64
C CYS A 107 14.02 -3.76 6.14
N PHE A 108 14.00 -4.94 6.75
CA PHE A 108 13.82 -5.11 8.18
C PHE A 108 15.10 -5.59 8.84
N VAL A 109 15.28 -5.28 10.13
CA VAL A 109 16.33 -5.90 10.95
C VAL A 109 15.73 -7.09 11.70
N VAL A 110 16.21 -8.29 11.40
CA VAL A 110 15.79 -9.55 12.02
C VAL A 110 17.02 -10.22 12.61
N ASP A 111 16.99 -10.52 13.90
CA ASP A 111 18.12 -11.09 14.65
C ASP A 111 19.44 -10.31 14.44
N GLY A 112 19.32 -8.98 14.45
CA GLY A 112 20.45 -8.06 14.27
C GLY A 112 21.02 -7.99 12.86
N ARG A 113 20.34 -8.57 11.85
CA ARG A 113 20.79 -8.55 10.45
C ARG A 113 19.72 -8.00 9.52
N PRO A 114 20.09 -7.31 8.43
CA PRO A 114 19.13 -6.92 7.42
C PRO A 114 18.47 -8.14 6.78
N LEU A 115 17.19 -8.01 6.52
CA LEU A 115 16.37 -8.91 5.75
C LEU A 115 15.52 -8.04 4.82
N TYR A 116 15.87 -8.08 3.54
CA TYR A 116 15.05 -7.51 2.50
C TYR A 116 13.94 -8.48 2.18
N VAL A 117 12.73 -7.96 1.99
CA VAL A 117 11.57 -8.73 1.56
C VAL A 117 10.97 -8.10 0.31
N ALA A 118 10.41 -8.91 -0.57
CA ALA A 118 9.67 -8.47 -1.73
C ALA A 118 8.40 -9.30 -1.92
N THR A 119 7.34 -8.65 -2.36
CA THR A 119 6.07 -9.27 -2.74
C THR A 119 5.33 -8.35 -3.72
N GLY A 120 4.23 -8.82 -4.29
CA GLY A 120 3.39 -8.05 -5.19
C GLY A 120 2.31 -8.91 -5.83
N THR A 121 1.43 -8.28 -6.60
CA THR A 121 0.38 -8.96 -7.35
C THR A 121 0.98 -9.83 -8.44
N THR A 122 0.74 -11.13 -8.37
CA THR A 122 1.19 -12.09 -9.38
C THR A 122 0.03 -12.62 -10.22
N ARG A 123 0.35 -13.41 -11.24
CA ARG A 123 -0.62 -14.09 -12.11
C ARG A 123 -0.28 -15.57 -12.23
N VAL A 124 -1.30 -16.34 -12.59
CA VAL A 124 -1.16 -17.74 -12.98
C VAL A 124 -0.61 -17.88 -14.41
N PRO A 125 0.00 -19.03 -14.77
CA PRO A 125 0.37 -19.32 -16.14
C PRO A 125 -0.83 -19.26 -17.08
N GLY A 126 -0.64 -18.75 -18.30
CA GLY A 126 -1.65 -18.73 -19.35
C GLY A 126 -2.63 -17.54 -19.33
N LEU A 127 -2.68 -16.76 -18.24
CA LEU A 127 -3.40 -15.49 -18.24
C LEU A 127 -2.46 -14.35 -18.66
N GLU A 128 -3.00 -13.33 -19.32
CA GLU A 128 -2.26 -12.11 -19.67
C GLU A 128 -2.13 -11.16 -18.47
N ALA A 129 -3.15 -11.12 -17.61
CA ALA A 129 -3.24 -10.31 -16.41
C ALA A 129 -3.38 -11.15 -15.12
N ALA A 130 -3.43 -10.49 -13.97
CA ALA A 130 -3.65 -11.10 -12.66
C ALA A 130 -5.12 -11.46 -12.37
N GLY A 131 -6.02 -11.24 -13.33
CA GLY A 131 -7.43 -11.60 -13.22
C GLY A 131 -7.91 -12.46 -14.38
N PRO A 132 -9.05 -13.14 -14.25
CA PRO A 132 -10.04 -13.03 -13.15
C PRO A 132 -9.71 -13.82 -11.87
N TRP A 133 -8.60 -14.56 -11.86
CA TRP A 133 -8.04 -15.19 -10.68
C TRP A 133 -6.51 -15.21 -10.76
N ASN A 134 -5.81 -15.31 -9.62
CA ASN A 134 -4.35 -15.46 -9.60
C ASN A 134 -3.86 -16.50 -8.60
N ASP A 135 -2.54 -16.66 -8.45
CA ASP A 135 -1.90 -17.73 -7.70
C ASP A 135 -1.67 -17.40 -6.22
N GLY A 136 -2.28 -16.33 -5.70
CA GLY A 136 -2.14 -15.89 -4.32
C GLY A 136 -0.91 -15.01 -4.11
N ILE A 137 -0.33 -15.08 -2.91
CA ILE A 137 0.73 -14.21 -2.43
C ILE A 137 2.04 -14.99 -2.34
N PHE A 138 3.06 -14.47 -3.02
CA PHE A 138 4.43 -14.98 -2.96
C PHE A 138 5.34 -14.00 -2.23
N VAL A 139 6.32 -14.53 -1.49
CA VAL A 139 7.34 -13.72 -0.81
C VAL A 139 8.73 -14.14 -1.27
N TRP A 140 9.57 -13.14 -1.53
CA TRP A 140 11.01 -13.28 -1.74
C TRP A 140 11.75 -12.59 -0.60
N VAL A 141 12.94 -13.10 -0.31
CA VAL A 141 13.83 -12.58 0.72
C VAL A 141 15.26 -12.46 0.20
N ALA A 142 16.00 -11.48 0.69
CA ALA A 142 17.42 -11.31 0.43
C ALA A 142 18.16 -10.72 1.65
N ARG A 143 19.49 -10.81 1.64
CA ARG A 143 20.36 -10.15 2.64
C ARG A 143 20.96 -8.84 2.13
N ASP A 144 20.81 -8.57 0.85
CA ASP A 144 21.23 -7.36 0.16
C ASP A 144 20.17 -7.02 -0.89
N LEU A 145 19.93 -5.74 -1.14
CA LEU A 145 18.92 -5.28 -2.09
C LEU A 145 19.22 -5.77 -3.53
N LYS A 146 20.50 -5.92 -3.89
CA LYS A 146 20.94 -6.47 -5.18
C LYS A 146 20.91 -8.00 -5.22
N GLY A 147 20.53 -8.65 -4.12
CA GLY A 147 20.36 -10.09 -4.01
C GLY A 147 21.59 -10.83 -3.44
N PRO A 148 21.62 -12.18 -3.54
CA PRO A 148 20.64 -13.01 -4.24
C PRO A 148 19.28 -13.00 -3.53
N TRP A 149 18.23 -12.77 -4.31
CA TRP A 149 16.85 -12.93 -3.86
C TRP A 149 16.43 -14.39 -3.97
N LYS A 150 15.72 -14.88 -2.96
CA LYS A 150 15.21 -16.24 -2.91
C LYS A 150 13.74 -16.24 -2.54
N LEU A 151 12.96 -17.13 -3.13
CA LEU A 151 11.62 -17.45 -2.62
C LEU A 151 11.73 -17.85 -1.15
N ALA A 152 10.82 -17.34 -0.33
CA ALA A 152 10.72 -17.74 1.08
C ALA A 152 10.56 -19.26 1.18
N ASP A 153 11.21 -19.87 2.17
CA ASP A 153 11.22 -21.33 2.29
C ASP A 153 9.94 -21.84 2.97
N THR A 154 8.91 -22.05 2.16
CA THR A 154 7.61 -22.55 2.62
C THR A 154 7.50 -24.07 2.61
N THR A 155 8.54 -24.81 2.18
CA THR A 155 8.41 -26.26 1.92
C THR A 155 8.21 -27.08 3.19
N GLY A 156 8.64 -26.57 4.35
CA GLY A 156 8.37 -27.19 5.65
C GLY A 156 6.94 -27.00 6.15
N ILE A 157 6.22 -25.99 5.62
CA ILE A 157 4.83 -25.67 5.99
C ILE A 157 3.86 -26.33 4.99
N ARG A 158 4.17 -26.20 3.70
CA ARG A 158 3.36 -26.71 2.58
C ARG A 158 4.26 -27.45 1.59
N PRO A 159 4.60 -28.72 1.84
CA PRO A 159 5.48 -29.48 0.95
C PRO A 159 4.88 -29.71 -0.44
N ASP A 160 3.55 -29.72 -0.53
CA ASP A 160 2.81 -29.92 -1.79
C ASP A 160 2.47 -28.60 -2.51
N ALA A 161 2.76 -27.46 -1.89
CA ALA A 161 2.61 -26.14 -2.52
C ALA A 161 3.95 -25.65 -3.08
N GLU A 162 3.86 -24.69 -3.98
CA GLU A 162 5.03 -24.04 -4.54
C GLU A 162 5.80 -23.24 -3.49
N LYS A 163 7.13 -23.39 -3.51
CA LYS A 163 8.03 -22.62 -2.66
C LYS A 163 7.77 -21.12 -2.79
N GLY A 164 7.68 -20.43 -1.65
CA GLY A 164 7.46 -18.99 -1.58
C GLY A 164 5.99 -18.57 -1.60
N LYS A 165 5.05 -19.47 -1.93
CA LYS A 165 3.61 -19.20 -1.81
C LYS A 165 3.19 -19.23 -0.34
N VAL A 166 3.00 -18.05 0.25
CA VAL A 166 2.72 -17.90 1.69
C VAL A 166 1.22 -17.91 2.01
N TRP A 167 0.39 -17.53 1.03
CA TRP A 167 -1.08 -17.54 1.13
C TRP A 167 -1.72 -17.64 -0.27
N SER A 168 -2.89 -18.24 -0.39
CA SER A 168 -3.69 -18.28 -1.63
C SER A 168 -5.15 -18.58 -1.30
N PRO A 169 -6.11 -18.12 -2.12
CA PRO A 169 -7.51 -18.56 -2.05
C PRO A 169 -7.70 -20.08 -2.07
N GLU A 170 -6.74 -20.85 -2.59
CA GLU A 170 -6.78 -22.32 -2.60
C GLU A 170 -6.55 -22.98 -1.24
N PHE A 171 -6.04 -22.25 -0.25
CA PHE A 171 -5.66 -22.82 1.06
C PHE A 171 -6.84 -22.93 2.04
N VAL A 172 -8.08 -22.99 1.54
CA VAL A 172 -9.29 -23.16 2.36
C VAL A 172 -9.26 -24.44 3.23
N ASP A 173 -8.65 -25.51 2.72
CA ASP A 173 -8.53 -26.79 3.44
C ASP A 173 -7.63 -26.71 4.69
N GLU A 174 -6.90 -25.60 4.89
CA GLU A 174 -6.10 -25.34 6.09
C GLU A 174 -6.89 -24.70 7.23
N ASN A 175 -8.15 -24.33 6.97
CA ASN A 175 -9.06 -23.85 8.00
C ASN A 175 -9.30 -24.95 9.06
N ARG A 176 -9.26 -24.56 10.33
CA ARG A 176 -9.59 -25.43 11.46
C ARG A 176 -10.36 -24.64 12.52
N ALA A 177 -11.01 -25.34 13.44
CA ALA A 177 -11.73 -24.68 14.53
C ALA A 177 -10.83 -23.67 15.26
N GLY A 178 -11.25 -22.40 15.30
CA GLY A 178 -10.49 -21.30 15.91
C GLY A 178 -9.30 -20.77 15.11
N ARG A 179 -9.12 -21.18 13.85
CA ARG A 179 -8.07 -20.66 12.97
C ARG A 179 -8.52 -20.65 11.51
N THR A 180 -8.71 -19.45 10.99
CA THR A 180 -9.07 -19.21 9.59
C THR A 180 -7.82 -18.79 8.82
N VAL A 181 -7.51 -19.48 7.72
CA VAL A 181 -6.48 -19.09 6.74
C VAL A 181 -7.13 -18.32 5.61
N VAL A 182 -8.25 -18.84 5.08
CA VAL A 182 -9.02 -18.25 3.99
C VAL A 182 -10.46 -18.17 4.45
N ALA A 183 -11.03 -16.97 4.54
CA ALA A 183 -12.45 -16.81 4.82
C ALA A 183 -13.30 -17.15 3.58
N PRO A 184 -14.59 -17.51 3.73
CA PRO A 184 -15.46 -17.86 2.60
C PRO A 184 -15.48 -16.82 1.47
N TRP A 185 -15.45 -15.53 1.82
CA TRP A 185 -15.45 -14.43 0.85
C TRP A 185 -14.12 -14.28 0.05
N GLN A 186 -13.06 -14.96 0.49
CA GLN A 186 -11.72 -14.95 -0.12
C GLN A 186 -11.46 -16.17 -1.01
N GLU A 187 -12.33 -17.19 -0.97
CA GLU A 187 -12.15 -18.43 -1.73
C GLU A 187 -12.26 -18.20 -3.23
N TYR A 188 -11.65 -19.08 -4.02
CA TYR A 188 -11.99 -19.12 -5.45
C TYR A 188 -13.46 -19.51 -5.61
N TRP A 189 -14.11 -18.91 -6.59
CA TRP A 189 -15.49 -19.21 -6.93
C TRP A 189 -15.66 -19.24 -8.45
N HIS A 190 -16.84 -19.64 -8.92
CA HIS A 190 -17.11 -19.80 -10.34
C HIS A 190 -18.45 -19.16 -10.73
N ASP A 191 -18.49 -18.56 -11.92
CA ASP A 191 -19.71 -18.10 -12.57
C ASP A 191 -19.68 -18.34 -14.08
N GLU A 192 -20.78 -17.98 -14.76
CA GLU A 192 -20.92 -18.14 -16.21
C GLU A 192 -20.19 -17.05 -17.02
N GLU A 193 -19.90 -15.89 -16.43
CA GLU A 193 -19.34 -14.73 -17.14
C GLU A 193 -17.81 -14.80 -17.25
N PHE A 194 -17.12 -15.19 -16.19
CA PHE A 194 -15.66 -15.23 -16.11
C PHE A 194 -15.10 -16.63 -15.82
N GLY A 195 -15.94 -17.62 -15.53
CA GLY A 195 -15.49 -18.94 -15.13
C GLY A 195 -14.87 -18.88 -13.75
N LYS A 196 -13.60 -19.32 -13.59
CA LYS A 196 -12.90 -19.29 -12.31
C LYS A 196 -12.53 -17.85 -11.92
N ARG A 197 -12.81 -17.50 -10.66
CA ARG A 197 -12.66 -16.16 -10.09
C ARG A 197 -11.99 -16.19 -8.72
N GLY A 198 -11.45 -15.04 -8.30
CA GLY A 198 -10.84 -14.81 -6.98
C GLY A 198 -9.35 -14.50 -7.09
N GLN A 199 -8.94 -13.31 -6.68
CA GLN A 199 -7.59 -12.79 -6.92
C GLN A 199 -7.14 -11.89 -5.77
N ALA A 200 -5.89 -12.05 -5.34
CA ALA A 200 -5.28 -11.18 -4.35
C ALA A 200 -4.41 -10.11 -5.01
N TRP A 201 -4.53 -8.87 -4.57
CA TRP A 201 -3.83 -7.71 -5.09
C TRP A 201 -3.04 -6.99 -3.99
N ALA A 202 -2.04 -6.23 -4.44
CA ALA A 202 -1.27 -5.27 -3.66
C ALA A 202 -0.82 -5.78 -2.27
N PRO A 203 -0.22 -6.99 -2.15
CA PRO A 203 0.27 -7.42 -0.85
C PRO A 203 1.46 -6.57 -0.41
N GLU A 204 1.49 -6.22 0.86
CA GLU A 204 2.61 -5.60 1.56
C GLU A 204 3.00 -6.44 2.78
N LEU A 205 4.30 -6.63 2.99
CA LEU A 205 4.82 -7.43 4.09
C LEU A 205 5.49 -6.56 5.14
N HIS A 206 4.95 -6.56 6.35
CA HIS A 206 5.35 -5.70 7.46
C HIS A 206 5.84 -6.52 8.65
N ARG A 207 6.74 -5.93 9.44
CA ARG A 207 7.18 -6.50 10.71
C ARG A 207 6.93 -5.53 11.85
N PHE A 208 6.10 -5.94 12.80
CA PHE A 208 5.71 -5.11 13.95
C PHE A 208 5.69 -5.96 15.22
N ARG A 209 6.21 -5.42 16.32
CA ARG A 209 6.32 -6.12 17.63
C ARG A 209 6.84 -7.57 17.52
N GLY A 210 7.81 -7.79 16.63
CA GLY A 210 8.47 -9.09 16.42
C GLY A 210 7.71 -10.08 15.53
N LYS A 211 6.49 -9.78 15.09
CA LYS A 211 5.67 -10.63 14.21
C LYS A 211 5.62 -10.10 12.78
N TRP A 212 5.32 -10.98 11.85
CA TRP A 212 5.09 -10.65 10.44
C TRP A 212 3.61 -10.51 10.13
N TYR A 213 3.28 -9.50 9.34
CA TYR A 213 1.93 -9.19 8.89
C TYR A 213 1.94 -8.98 7.38
N ILE A 214 0.93 -9.52 6.70
CA ILE A 214 0.68 -9.18 5.30
C ILE A 214 -0.63 -8.40 5.26
N VAL A 215 -0.59 -7.18 4.74
CA VAL A 215 -1.81 -6.47 4.33
C VAL A 215 -1.95 -6.65 2.83
N ALA A 216 -3.11 -7.06 2.35
CA ALA A 216 -3.39 -7.27 0.93
C ALA A 216 -4.87 -6.97 0.68
N CYS A 217 -5.32 -6.98 -0.57
CA CYS A 217 -6.75 -6.90 -0.87
C CYS A 217 -7.21 -8.03 -1.79
N MET A 218 -8.48 -8.42 -1.67
CA MET A 218 -9.13 -9.22 -2.70
C MET A 218 -9.60 -8.27 -3.80
N GLY A 219 -9.31 -8.59 -5.06
CA GLY A 219 -9.62 -7.74 -6.21
C GLY A 219 -11.02 -7.94 -6.79
N ASP A 220 -11.34 -7.18 -7.84
CA ASP A 220 -12.68 -7.05 -8.45
C ASP A 220 -13.38 -8.37 -8.79
N HIS A 221 -12.64 -9.44 -9.07
CA HIS A 221 -13.23 -10.73 -9.37
C HIS A 221 -13.55 -11.58 -8.13
N SER A 222 -13.46 -11.06 -6.92
CA SER A 222 -13.71 -11.81 -5.68
C SER A 222 -15.15 -11.64 -5.18
N GLN A 223 -15.61 -12.49 -4.26
CA GLN A 223 -16.97 -12.37 -3.71
C GLN A 223 -17.15 -11.08 -2.91
N LYS A 224 -16.09 -10.64 -2.20
CA LYS A 224 -15.97 -9.28 -1.66
C LYS A 224 -14.62 -8.72 -2.06
N VAL A 225 -14.63 -7.43 -2.43
CA VAL A 225 -13.43 -6.67 -2.78
C VAL A 225 -13.00 -5.87 -1.58
N GLY A 226 -11.70 -5.82 -1.31
CA GLY A 226 -11.14 -4.94 -0.30
C GLY A 226 -10.04 -5.56 0.53
N SER A 227 -9.47 -4.73 1.42
CA SER A 227 -8.27 -5.05 2.16
C SER A 227 -8.50 -5.94 3.38
N PHE A 228 -7.58 -6.85 3.61
CA PHE A 228 -7.52 -7.75 4.75
C PHE A 228 -6.08 -7.85 5.28
N MET A 229 -5.93 -8.35 6.50
CA MET A 229 -4.63 -8.63 7.09
C MET A 229 -4.47 -10.10 7.44
N LEU A 230 -3.28 -10.62 7.16
CA LEU A 230 -2.80 -11.90 7.64
C LEU A 230 -1.72 -11.67 8.69
N VAL A 231 -1.68 -12.52 9.70
CA VAL A 231 -0.61 -12.55 10.70
C VAL A 231 0.12 -13.88 10.64
N SER A 232 1.45 -13.83 10.66
CA SER A 232 2.29 -15.03 10.73
C SER A 232 2.28 -15.61 12.14
N GLU A 233 2.13 -16.93 12.22
CA GLU A 233 2.33 -17.73 13.42
C GLU A 233 3.77 -18.26 13.52
N GLY A 234 4.61 -17.96 12.52
CA GLY A 234 6.02 -18.38 12.44
C GLY A 234 6.91 -17.26 11.90
N GLY A 235 7.74 -17.60 10.92
CA GLY A 235 8.66 -16.67 10.28
C GLY A 235 8.02 -15.85 9.16
N VAL A 236 8.87 -15.34 8.27
CA VAL A 236 8.43 -14.60 7.08
C VAL A 236 7.70 -15.53 6.09
N GLU A 237 8.04 -16.80 6.10
CA GLU A 237 7.42 -17.90 5.36
C GLU A 237 6.02 -18.29 5.87
N GLY A 238 5.63 -17.84 7.07
CA GLY A 238 4.38 -18.22 7.72
C GLY A 238 4.55 -19.36 8.73
N PRO A 239 3.49 -20.20 8.94
CA PRO A 239 2.19 -20.12 8.30
C PRO A 239 1.44 -18.85 8.69
N TYR A 240 0.66 -18.32 7.75
CA TYR A 240 -0.20 -17.16 7.97
C TYR A 240 -1.63 -17.59 8.28
N ARG A 241 -2.32 -16.80 9.10
CA ARG A 241 -3.76 -16.87 9.32
C ARG A 241 -4.39 -15.49 9.12
N LEU A 242 -5.69 -15.47 8.82
CA LEU A 242 -6.50 -14.27 8.76
C LEU A 242 -6.71 -13.71 10.18
N VAL A 243 -6.73 -12.39 10.29
CA VAL A 243 -7.08 -11.71 11.55
C VAL A 243 -8.58 -11.76 11.82
N GLU A 244 -8.99 -11.69 13.09
CA GLU A 244 -10.39 -11.82 13.50
C GLU A 244 -11.31 -10.81 12.81
N GLY A 245 -10.88 -9.55 12.69
CA GLY A 245 -11.63 -8.46 12.07
C GLY A 245 -11.97 -8.69 10.59
N ASN A 246 -11.28 -9.62 9.92
CA ASN A 246 -11.49 -9.91 8.50
C ASN A 246 -12.24 -11.20 8.19
N GLN A 247 -12.71 -11.96 9.19
CA GLN A 247 -13.37 -13.25 8.97
C GLN A 247 -14.66 -13.13 8.12
N GLU A 248 -15.43 -12.07 8.31
CA GLU A 248 -16.72 -11.87 7.62
C GLU A 248 -16.66 -10.89 6.45
N LYS A 249 -15.69 -9.97 6.46
CA LYS A 249 -15.56 -8.91 5.47
C LYS A 249 -14.16 -8.29 5.43
N PRO A 250 -13.81 -7.57 4.36
CA PRO A 250 -12.68 -6.63 4.36
C PRO A 250 -12.77 -5.56 5.46
N PHE A 251 -11.67 -4.84 5.68
CA PHE A 251 -11.65 -3.67 6.56
C PHE A 251 -12.58 -2.55 6.06
N GLY A 252 -13.15 -1.82 7.02
CA GLY A 252 -14.04 -0.70 6.75
C GLY A 252 -15.43 -1.11 6.26
N ASP A 253 -16.22 -0.11 5.89
CA ASP A 253 -17.53 -0.31 5.28
C ASP A 253 -17.43 -0.58 3.78
N SER A 254 -18.48 -1.19 3.24
CA SER A 254 -18.66 -1.17 1.79
C SER A 254 -19.04 0.24 1.35
N PHE A 255 -18.56 0.67 0.20
CA PHE A 255 -18.91 1.96 -0.39
C PHE A 255 -19.38 1.76 -1.84
N ILE A 256 -20.04 2.78 -2.38
CA ILE A 256 -20.49 2.75 -3.78
C ILE A 256 -19.26 2.93 -4.67
N GLY A 257 -18.89 1.88 -5.38
CA GLY A 257 -17.74 1.86 -6.28
C GLY A 257 -17.56 0.52 -6.96
N GLY A 258 -16.55 0.43 -7.83
CA GLY A 258 -16.16 -0.79 -8.52
C GLY A 258 -16.92 -1.08 -9.83
N PRO A 259 -16.46 -2.09 -10.60
CA PRO A 259 -17.14 -2.56 -11.80
C PRO A 259 -18.59 -2.98 -11.57
N ALA A 260 -19.44 -2.79 -12.59
CA ALA A 260 -20.88 -3.08 -12.53
C ALA A 260 -21.25 -4.56 -12.31
N PHE A 261 -20.30 -5.48 -12.49
CA PHE A 261 -20.49 -6.92 -12.23
C PHE A 261 -20.30 -7.31 -10.76
N ILE A 262 -19.91 -6.38 -9.90
CA ILE A 262 -19.74 -6.64 -8.46
C ILE A 262 -21.09 -6.52 -7.77
N GLU A 263 -21.37 -7.45 -6.86
CA GLU A 263 -22.61 -7.45 -6.10
C GLU A 263 -22.74 -6.16 -5.25
N PRO A 264 -23.91 -5.50 -5.24
CA PRO A 264 -24.14 -4.33 -4.40
C PRO A 264 -23.81 -4.63 -2.93
N GLY A 265 -22.93 -3.81 -2.33
CA GLY A 265 -22.48 -3.99 -0.93
C GLY A 265 -21.28 -4.92 -0.76
N ALA A 266 -20.71 -5.46 -1.84
CA ALA A 266 -19.51 -6.29 -1.80
C ALA A 266 -18.20 -5.52 -2.07
N TYR A 267 -18.28 -4.22 -2.39
CA TYR A 267 -17.10 -3.39 -2.70
C TYR A 267 -16.65 -2.60 -1.47
N HIS A 268 -15.47 -2.93 -0.95
CA HIS A 268 -14.80 -2.22 0.14
C HIS A 268 -13.47 -1.60 -0.35
N HIS A 269 -12.78 -0.92 0.55
CA HIS A 269 -11.55 -0.21 0.23
C HIS A 269 -10.36 -1.16 -0.01
N ILE A 270 -9.73 -1.04 -1.19
CA ILE A 270 -8.55 -1.80 -1.61
C ILE A 270 -7.24 -1.14 -1.14
N ASP A 271 -6.09 -1.70 -1.55
CA ASP A 271 -4.76 -1.15 -1.37
C ASP A 271 -4.45 -0.75 0.07
N GLY A 272 -4.64 -1.70 0.98
CA GLY A 272 -4.28 -1.56 2.37
C GLY A 272 -2.77 -1.63 2.57
N SER A 273 -2.25 -0.68 3.34
CA SER A 273 -0.87 -0.62 3.83
C SER A 273 -0.85 -0.54 5.36
N LEU A 274 0.30 -0.79 5.97
CA LEU A 274 0.53 -0.67 7.41
C LEU A 274 1.64 0.35 7.68
N TYR A 275 1.32 1.35 8.49
CA TYR A 275 2.30 2.25 9.08
C TYR A 275 2.46 1.90 10.56
N SER A 276 3.70 1.89 11.07
CA SER A 276 3.94 1.69 12.50
C SER A 276 4.98 2.68 13.04
N GLU A 277 4.73 3.16 14.25
CA GLU A 277 5.63 4.06 14.96
C GLU A 277 5.53 3.85 16.46
N GLY A 278 6.67 3.64 17.11
CA GLY A 278 6.71 3.31 18.53
C GLY A 278 5.97 2.00 18.81
N ASP A 279 5.00 2.07 19.72
CA ASP A 279 4.14 0.95 20.07
C ASP A 279 2.84 0.93 19.27
N ASP A 280 2.61 1.84 18.34
CA ASP A 280 1.35 1.93 17.62
C ASP A 280 1.49 1.52 16.15
N ALA A 281 0.38 1.04 15.57
CA ALA A 281 0.26 0.75 14.16
C ALA A 281 -1.08 1.26 13.61
N TRP A 282 -1.08 1.64 12.33
CA TRP A 282 -2.23 2.15 11.60
C TRP A 282 -2.35 1.43 10.27
N LEU A 283 -3.59 1.07 9.93
CA LEU A 283 -4.00 0.78 8.57
C LEU A 283 -4.02 2.10 7.79
N VAL A 284 -3.39 2.10 6.63
CA VAL A 284 -3.49 3.14 5.59
C VAL A 284 -4.23 2.49 4.43
N LEU A 285 -5.23 3.14 3.85
CA LEU A 285 -6.22 2.41 3.05
C LEU A 285 -6.67 3.18 1.80
N HIS A 286 -6.60 2.51 0.65
CA HIS A 286 -7.12 2.94 -0.65
C HIS A 286 -6.52 4.28 -1.11
N ASN A 287 -7.28 5.37 -1.03
CA ASN A 287 -6.82 6.71 -1.36
C ASN A 287 -6.38 7.44 -0.08
N ASN A 288 -7.31 7.84 0.77
CA ASN A 288 -7.01 8.82 1.81
C ASN A 288 -7.45 8.39 3.20
N LEU A 289 -7.71 7.09 3.44
CA LEU A 289 -8.26 6.62 4.69
C LEU A 289 -7.17 6.05 5.59
N TYR A 290 -7.41 6.12 6.90
CA TYR A 290 -6.58 5.43 7.89
C TYR A 290 -7.40 4.95 9.07
N ALA A 291 -6.87 4.00 9.83
CA ALA A 291 -7.40 3.63 11.14
C ALA A 291 -6.31 3.03 12.01
N LYS A 292 -6.33 3.34 13.31
CA LYS A 292 -5.41 2.71 14.26
C LYS A 292 -5.78 1.23 14.44
N PHE A 293 -4.79 0.35 14.46
CA PHE A 293 -4.99 -1.05 14.86
C PHE A 293 -5.22 -1.16 16.37
N ARG A 294 -6.00 -2.17 16.78
CA ARG A 294 -6.05 -2.59 18.19
C ARG A 294 -4.68 -3.11 18.62
N ASP A 295 -4.43 -3.11 19.93
CA ASP A 295 -3.13 -3.54 20.48
C ASP A 295 -2.77 -5.00 20.14
N ASP A 296 -3.77 -5.86 19.97
CA ASP A 296 -3.60 -7.25 19.57
C ASP A 296 -3.34 -7.45 18.07
N MET A 297 -3.49 -6.38 17.27
CA MET A 297 -3.44 -6.40 15.81
C MET A 297 -4.49 -7.32 15.16
N GLU A 298 -5.59 -7.66 15.85
CA GLU A 298 -6.62 -8.54 15.28
C GLU A 298 -7.73 -7.79 14.53
N ASP A 299 -7.83 -6.47 14.70
CA ASP A 299 -8.75 -5.60 13.97
C ASP A 299 -8.32 -4.12 14.10
N ILE A 300 -8.99 -3.24 13.36
CA ILE A 300 -8.90 -1.79 13.53
C ILE A 300 -9.83 -1.30 14.66
N VAL A 301 -9.49 -0.15 15.25
CA VAL A 301 -10.27 0.48 16.31
C VAL A 301 -11.54 1.11 15.74
N THR A 302 -11.40 1.88 14.67
CA THR A 302 -12.53 2.49 13.93
C THR A 302 -12.84 1.60 12.74
N THR A 303 -13.95 0.87 12.77
CA THR A 303 -14.33 -0.12 11.74
C THR A 303 -15.36 0.39 10.73
N THR A 304 -15.95 1.56 11.01
CA THR A 304 -16.95 2.25 10.19
C THR A 304 -16.60 3.73 10.11
N ASP A 305 -17.08 4.45 9.09
CA ASP A 305 -16.84 5.89 8.92
C ASP A 305 -15.34 6.26 9.11
N LEU A 306 -14.48 5.55 8.38
CA LEU A 306 -13.03 5.66 8.51
C LEU A 306 -12.57 7.12 8.34
N PRO A 307 -11.66 7.62 9.19
CA PRO A 307 -11.16 8.98 9.07
C PRO A 307 -10.29 9.14 7.82
N GLU A 308 -10.34 10.35 7.26
CA GLU A 308 -9.53 10.75 6.11
C GLU A 308 -8.29 11.55 6.54
N PHE A 309 -7.18 11.36 5.83
CA PHE A 309 -6.04 12.25 5.90
C PHE A 309 -6.44 13.66 5.44
N ARG A 310 -6.03 14.67 6.19
CA ARG A 310 -6.23 16.08 5.79
C ARG A 310 -5.27 16.42 4.66
N GLN A 311 -5.76 16.59 3.45
CA GLN A 311 -4.96 16.83 2.24
C GLN A 311 -5.44 18.06 1.46
N THR A 312 -4.62 18.54 0.53
CA THR A 312 -5.01 19.49 -0.51
C THR A 312 -5.38 18.74 -1.79
N PRO A 313 -6.68 18.57 -2.11
CA PRO A 313 -7.12 17.84 -3.30
C PRO A 313 -6.79 18.62 -4.57
N TYR A 314 -6.54 17.91 -5.67
CA TYR A 314 -6.61 18.45 -7.02
C TYR A 314 -8.05 18.89 -7.34
N THR A 315 -8.23 19.64 -8.43
CA THR A 315 -9.56 20.10 -8.84
C THR A 315 -9.75 19.96 -10.35
N PRO A 316 -10.53 18.97 -10.82
CA PRO A 316 -11.15 17.88 -10.05
C PRO A 316 -10.12 16.88 -9.46
N GLU A 317 -10.52 16.07 -8.48
CA GLU A 317 -9.66 15.03 -7.93
C GLU A 317 -9.66 13.81 -8.88
N PRO A 318 -8.51 13.36 -9.40
CA PRO A 318 -8.42 12.15 -10.18
C PRO A 318 -8.65 10.91 -9.29
N TYR A 319 -8.82 9.75 -9.93
CA TYR A 319 -8.72 8.49 -9.19
C TYR A 319 -7.30 8.30 -8.65
N LEU A 320 -7.18 8.05 -7.34
CA LEU A 320 -5.95 7.77 -6.62
C LEU A 320 -6.09 6.43 -5.89
N GLU A 321 -5.01 5.67 -5.84
CA GLU A 321 -4.93 4.41 -5.08
C GLU A 321 -3.50 4.18 -4.55
N GLY A 322 -3.23 3.01 -3.98
CA GLY A 322 -1.90 2.65 -3.48
C GLY A 322 -1.38 3.58 -2.37
N ALA A 323 -2.24 4.01 -1.44
CA ALA A 323 -1.84 4.92 -0.38
C ALA A 323 -0.77 4.32 0.54
N TYR A 324 0.35 5.03 0.71
CA TYR A 324 1.47 4.62 1.55
C TYR A 324 1.98 5.78 2.40
N VAL A 325 2.28 5.52 3.67
CA VAL A 325 2.90 6.53 4.56
C VAL A 325 4.35 6.18 4.85
N PHE A 326 5.24 7.11 4.53
CA PHE A 326 6.67 7.00 4.80
C PHE A 326 7.15 8.14 5.70
N LYS A 327 7.95 7.85 6.72
CA LYS A 327 8.52 8.88 7.61
C LYS A 327 10.02 9.06 7.33
N HIS A 328 10.43 10.28 6.99
CA HIS A 328 11.84 10.62 6.81
C HIS A 328 12.11 12.07 7.21
N GLY A 329 13.29 12.33 7.80
CA GLY A 329 13.66 13.67 8.24
C GLY A 329 12.70 14.30 9.26
N GLY A 330 11.95 13.48 10.01
CA GLY A 330 10.93 13.92 10.95
C GLY A 330 9.62 14.39 10.32
N LYS A 331 9.40 14.14 9.02
CA LYS A 331 8.17 14.44 8.29
C LYS A 331 7.47 13.17 7.82
N TYR A 332 6.16 13.25 7.67
CA TYR A 332 5.32 12.21 7.10
C TYR A 332 5.09 12.53 5.62
N PHE A 333 5.36 11.56 4.77
CA PHE A 333 5.07 11.61 3.34
C PHE A 333 3.90 10.66 3.09
N LEU A 334 2.82 11.20 2.54
CA LEU A 334 1.70 10.41 2.04
C LEU A 334 1.86 10.28 0.53
N LEU A 335 2.01 9.05 0.08
CA LEU A 335 2.20 8.72 -1.32
C LEU A 335 0.91 8.16 -1.90
N HIS A 336 0.71 8.40 -3.20
CA HIS A 336 -0.33 7.79 -4.00
C HIS A 336 0.19 7.41 -5.37
N ALA A 337 -0.49 6.44 -5.95
CA ALA A 337 -0.46 6.19 -7.37
C ALA A 337 -1.53 7.06 -8.07
N ALA A 338 -1.14 7.79 -9.10
CA ALA A 338 -2.04 8.62 -9.88
C ALA A 338 -1.86 8.36 -11.37
N TRP A 339 -2.97 8.21 -12.09
CA TRP A 339 -2.93 8.19 -13.54
C TRP A 339 -2.84 9.61 -14.07
N ASP A 340 -1.76 9.92 -14.78
CA ASP A 340 -1.77 11.10 -15.65
C ASP A 340 -2.55 10.78 -16.93
N ARG A 341 -3.09 11.85 -17.54
CA ARG A 341 -3.85 11.79 -18.77
C ARG A 341 -3.34 12.82 -19.74
N THR A 342 -3.22 12.41 -20.99
CA THR A 342 -2.91 13.29 -22.11
C THR A 342 -4.20 13.86 -22.68
N SER A 343 -4.24 15.17 -22.89
CA SER A 343 -5.31 15.90 -23.60
C SER A 343 -4.71 16.91 -24.59
N ILE A 344 -5.54 17.42 -25.49
CA ILE A 344 -5.17 18.50 -26.41
C ILE A 344 -5.86 19.78 -25.95
N GLU A 345 -5.08 20.82 -25.68
CA GLU A 345 -5.56 22.14 -25.31
C GLU A 345 -6.17 22.88 -26.51
N ALA A 346 -6.89 23.97 -26.25
CA ALA A 346 -7.58 24.74 -27.29
C ALA A 346 -6.64 25.32 -28.37
N ASP A 347 -5.37 25.51 -28.03
CA ASP A 347 -4.31 25.97 -28.94
C ASP A 347 -3.65 24.82 -29.74
N GLY A 348 -4.10 23.58 -29.55
CA GLY A 348 -3.59 22.38 -30.22
C GLY A 348 -2.38 21.73 -29.53
N THR A 349 -1.92 22.26 -28.40
CA THR A 349 -0.79 21.68 -27.65
C THR A 349 -1.21 20.47 -26.82
N ALA A 350 -0.33 19.49 -26.68
CA ALA A 350 -0.56 18.36 -25.80
C ALA A 350 -0.26 18.74 -24.34
N ARG A 351 -1.16 18.36 -23.44
CA ARG A 351 -1.01 18.53 -21.99
C ARG A 351 -1.05 17.17 -21.31
N GLN A 352 -0.30 17.03 -20.23
CA GLN A 352 -0.37 15.90 -19.31
C GLN A 352 -0.77 16.40 -17.92
N GLY A 353 -1.83 15.84 -17.37
CA GLY A 353 -2.41 16.27 -16.09
C GLY A 353 -3.05 15.13 -15.33
N TYR A 354 -3.15 15.30 -14.02
CA TYR A 354 -3.88 14.41 -13.12
C TYR A 354 -5.37 14.70 -13.18
N ASP A 355 -5.97 14.36 -14.32
CA ASP A 355 -7.37 14.63 -14.63
C ASP A 355 -8.26 13.41 -14.40
N GLU A 356 -9.55 13.66 -14.13
CA GLU A 356 -10.59 12.64 -14.24
C GLU A 356 -10.68 12.07 -15.67
N ALA A 357 -11.08 10.80 -15.77
CA ALA A 357 -11.36 10.17 -17.06
C ALA A 357 -12.49 10.92 -17.79
N GLY A 358 -12.39 11.03 -19.12
CA GLY A 358 -13.39 11.72 -19.91
C GLY A 358 -13.05 11.81 -21.39
N THR A 359 -14.00 12.30 -22.18
CA THR A 359 -13.84 12.48 -23.63
C THR A 359 -12.62 13.37 -23.93
N GLY A 360 -11.74 12.89 -24.81
CA GLY A 360 -10.53 13.62 -25.21
C GLY A 360 -9.35 13.51 -24.23
N ARG A 361 -9.48 12.71 -23.15
CA ARG A 361 -8.41 12.43 -22.19
C ARG A 361 -7.97 10.97 -22.27
N VAL A 362 -6.71 10.75 -22.62
CA VAL A 362 -6.13 9.40 -22.79
C VAL A 362 -5.21 9.10 -21.62
N GLN A 363 -5.44 7.98 -20.94
CA GLN A 363 -4.59 7.51 -19.85
C GLN A 363 -3.17 7.27 -20.35
N TYR A 364 -2.17 7.83 -19.66
CA TYR A 364 -0.78 7.75 -20.09
C TYR A 364 0.08 7.02 -19.05
N GLN A 365 0.78 7.69 -18.15
CA GLN A 365 1.60 7.07 -17.11
C GLN A 365 0.88 6.88 -15.78
N TYR A 366 1.41 5.92 -15.04
CA TYR A 366 1.04 5.68 -13.66
C TYR A 366 2.13 6.22 -12.74
N ASP A 367 1.91 7.39 -12.18
CA ASP A 367 2.94 8.14 -11.47
C ASP A 367 2.85 7.92 -9.97
N ALA A 368 4.00 8.07 -9.30
CA ALA A 368 4.06 8.28 -7.87
C ALA A 368 3.92 9.77 -7.59
N ILE A 369 2.91 10.16 -6.80
CA ILE A 369 2.77 11.50 -6.26
C ILE A 369 2.92 11.45 -4.74
N ALA A 370 3.35 12.55 -4.13
CA ALA A 370 3.42 12.65 -2.67
C ALA A 370 3.05 14.03 -2.17
N ALA A 371 2.58 14.09 -0.93
CA ALA A 371 2.50 15.29 -0.12
C ALA A 371 3.24 15.08 1.21
N VAL A 372 3.61 16.18 1.88
CA VAL A 372 4.35 16.14 3.15
C VAL A 372 3.59 16.82 4.28
N SER A 373 3.74 16.31 5.50
CA SER A 373 3.12 16.83 6.73
C SER A 373 4.08 16.72 7.94
N ASP A 374 3.81 17.54 8.94
CA ASP A 374 4.45 17.49 10.26
C ASP A 374 3.85 16.42 11.18
N SER A 375 2.61 16.00 10.90
CA SER A 375 1.86 14.98 11.65
C SER A 375 1.25 13.93 10.72
N PHE A 376 1.06 12.72 11.25
CA PHE A 376 0.52 11.59 10.51
C PHE A 376 -0.82 11.89 9.82
N GLU A 377 -1.74 12.60 10.50
CA GLU A 377 -3.09 12.90 10.00
C GLU A 377 -3.16 14.11 9.04
N GLY A 378 -2.02 14.73 8.72
CA GLY A 378 -1.97 16.01 7.98
C GLY A 378 -2.09 17.24 8.90
N PRO A 379 -2.30 18.46 8.36
CA PRO A 379 -2.56 18.73 6.95
C PRO A 379 -1.32 18.47 6.09
N TYR A 380 -1.50 17.65 5.06
CA TYR A 380 -0.52 17.42 4.02
C TYR A 380 -0.50 18.59 3.04
N SER A 381 0.68 18.90 2.51
CA SER A 381 0.88 19.93 1.48
C SER A 381 0.14 19.64 0.18
N GLU A 382 0.21 20.56 -0.78
CA GLU A 382 0.00 20.23 -2.19
C GLU A 382 0.91 19.07 -2.62
N ARG A 383 0.36 18.22 -3.48
CA ARG A 383 1.03 17.05 -4.00
C ARG A 383 2.02 17.43 -5.10
N TRP A 384 3.08 16.67 -5.25
CA TRP A 384 3.99 16.78 -6.38
C TRP A 384 4.30 15.39 -6.95
N THR A 385 4.66 15.33 -8.23
CA THR A 385 5.15 14.11 -8.85
C THR A 385 6.53 13.76 -8.28
N VAL A 386 6.61 12.61 -7.64
CA VAL A 386 7.88 12.06 -7.14
C VAL A 386 8.60 11.30 -8.25
N GLY A 387 7.86 10.52 -9.04
CA GLY A 387 8.43 9.68 -10.09
C GLY A 387 7.41 9.34 -11.18
N VAL A 388 7.84 9.43 -12.43
CA VAL A 388 6.99 9.16 -13.60
C VAL A 388 6.98 7.68 -13.91
N GLY A 389 5.80 7.10 -14.14
CA GLY A 389 5.66 5.66 -14.39
C GLY A 389 6.08 4.77 -13.20
N ALA A 390 6.16 5.35 -12.01
CA ALA A 390 6.57 4.69 -10.76
C ALA A 390 5.42 4.54 -9.75
N GLY A 391 4.17 4.59 -10.20
CA GLY A 391 2.98 4.51 -9.37
C GLY A 391 2.75 3.13 -8.74
N HIS A 392 1.93 3.13 -7.69
CA HIS A 392 1.60 1.99 -6.82
C HIS A 392 2.89 1.36 -6.30
N ASN A 393 3.57 2.17 -5.50
CA ASN A 393 4.89 1.97 -4.96
C ASN A 393 4.90 2.13 -3.44
N ASN A 394 5.99 1.70 -2.83
CA ASN A 394 6.33 2.04 -1.46
C ASN A 394 7.74 2.65 -1.41
N PHE A 395 8.01 3.47 -0.39
CA PHE A 395 9.36 3.92 -0.08
C PHE A 395 9.95 3.11 1.05
N PHE A 396 11.27 2.92 1.01
CA PHE A 396 12.00 2.29 2.09
C PHE A 396 13.44 2.82 2.16
N GLU A 397 14.04 2.61 3.32
CA GLU A 397 15.46 2.87 3.55
C GLU A 397 16.21 1.53 3.50
N ASP A 398 17.29 1.46 2.73
CA ASP A 398 18.15 0.27 2.71
C ASP A 398 19.00 0.17 3.98
N SER A 399 19.73 -0.94 4.14
CA SER A 399 20.60 -1.16 5.31
C SER A 399 21.73 -0.14 5.47
N ASP A 400 22.04 0.63 4.41
CA ASP A 400 23.07 1.66 4.40
C ASP A 400 22.50 3.07 4.62
N GLY A 401 21.19 3.18 4.82
CA GLY A 401 20.50 4.45 5.08
C GLY A 401 20.11 5.21 3.83
N ALA A 402 20.15 4.57 2.66
CA ALA A 402 19.84 5.22 1.40
C ALA A 402 18.40 4.90 0.95
N LEU A 403 17.76 5.90 0.35
CA LEU A 403 16.34 5.87 0.04
C LEU A 403 16.05 5.23 -1.32
N TRP A 404 14.99 4.45 -1.35
CA TRP A 404 14.49 3.76 -2.54
C TRP A 404 12.99 3.85 -2.62
N ALA A 405 12.48 3.77 -3.84
CA ALA A 405 11.09 3.52 -4.15
C ALA A 405 10.98 2.24 -4.99
N THR A 406 9.90 1.49 -4.83
CA THR A 406 9.55 0.45 -5.80
C THR A 406 8.93 1.06 -7.05
N PHE A 407 8.92 0.28 -8.13
CA PHE A 407 8.08 0.50 -9.29
C PHE A 407 7.78 -0.85 -9.94
N PHE A 408 6.79 -0.86 -10.83
CA PHE A 408 6.67 -1.91 -11.84
C PHE A 408 6.40 -1.29 -13.21
N ARG A 409 6.87 -1.98 -14.24
CA ARG A 409 6.66 -1.54 -15.63
C ARG A 409 5.20 -1.77 -16.05
N ASN A 410 4.30 -0.84 -15.75
CA ASN A 410 2.84 -1.07 -15.85
C ASN A 410 2.36 -1.47 -17.25
N PRO A 411 1.84 -2.69 -17.46
CA PRO A 411 1.46 -3.16 -18.79
C PRO A 411 0.12 -2.60 -19.31
N ASN A 412 -0.69 -1.95 -18.47
CA ASN A 412 -2.09 -1.67 -18.80
C ASN A 412 -2.25 -0.45 -19.71
N PHE A 413 -1.50 0.62 -19.46
CA PHE A 413 -1.55 1.88 -20.21
C PHE A 413 -0.16 2.51 -20.36
N GLY A 414 -0.04 3.49 -21.26
CA GLY A 414 1.17 4.30 -21.38
C GLY A 414 2.35 3.65 -22.08
N HIS A 415 3.54 3.84 -21.50
CA HIS A 415 4.80 3.49 -22.16
C HIS A 415 4.95 1.98 -22.35
N TRP A 416 4.63 1.22 -21.31
CA TRP A 416 4.85 -0.22 -21.22
C TRP A 416 3.70 -1.07 -21.76
N SER A 417 2.54 -0.46 -22.07
CA SER A 417 1.44 -1.14 -22.77
C SER A 417 1.64 -1.25 -24.28
N ASN A 418 2.69 -0.63 -24.83
CA ASN A 418 3.04 -0.78 -26.24
C ASN A 418 3.37 -2.25 -26.54
N PRO A 419 2.78 -2.86 -27.60
CA PRO A 419 3.02 -4.27 -27.95
C PRO A 419 4.49 -4.67 -28.07
N ALA A 420 5.37 -3.74 -28.51
CA ALA A 420 6.79 -3.99 -28.63
C ALA A 420 7.53 -4.07 -27.28
N ARG A 421 6.88 -3.67 -26.17
CA ARG A 421 7.45 -3.63 -24.81
C ARG A 421 6.76 -4.56 -23.81
N LEU A 422 5.65 -5.19 -24.18
CA LEU A 422 4.92 -6.14 -23.33
C LEU A 422 5.80 -7.30 -22.79
N PRO A 423 6.77 -7.85 -23.55
CA PRO A 423 7.70 -8.84 -23.01
C PRO A 423 8.49 -8.37 -21.79
N ASP A 424 8.66 -7.05 -21.63
CA ASP A 424 9.41 -6.40 -20.55
C ASP A 424 8.51 -5.68 -19.52
N ALA A 425 7.19 -5.74 -19.67
CA ALA A 425 6.20 -5.12 -18.78
C ALA A 425 5.82 -6.03 -17.59
N ALA A 426 5.09 -5.52 -16.59
CA ALA A 426 4.81 -6.19 -15.32
C ALA A 426 6.07 -6.82 -14.70
N VAL A 427 7.13 -6.02 -14.64
CA VAL A 427 8.42 -6.41 -14.07
C VAL A 427 8.69 -5.52 -12.85
N PRO A 428 9.00 -6.11 -11.69
CA PRO A 428 9.23 -5.37 -10.45
C PRO A 428 10.65 -4.77 -10.42
N GLY A 429 10.78 -3.56 -9.90
CA GLY A 429 12.06 -2.86 -9.79
C GLY A 429 12.11 -1.90 -8.61
N VAL A 430 13.30 -1.35 -8.39
CA VAL A 430 13.54 -0.29 -7.41
C VAL A 430 14.33 0.85 -8.03
N VAL A 431 14.02 2.07 -7.63
CA VAL A 431 14.65 3.31 -8.08
C VAL A 431 15.15 4.12 -6.89
N ARG A 432 16.34 4.71 -7.01
CA ARG A 432 16.92 5.58 -5.99
C ARG A 432 16.04 6.82 -5.81
N VAL A 433 15.85 7.20 -4.54
CA VAL A 433 15.14 8.43 -4.16
C VAL A 433 16.15 9.40 -3.55
N GLU A 434 15.99 10.68 -3.88
CA GLU A 434 16.72 11.77 -3.23
C GLU A 434 15.79 12.59 -2.34
N TRP A 435 16.36 13.15 -1.28
CA TRP A 435 15.67 14.07 -0.37
C TRP A 435 16.27 15.47 -0.49
N THR A 436 15.43 16.48 -0.66
CA THR A 436 15.84 17.89 -0.80
C THR A 436 16.17 18.58 0.53
N GLY A 437 16.35 17.78 1.58
CA GLY A 437 16.77 18.23 2.90
C GLY A 437 15.67 18.92 3.70
N PRO A 438 15.99 19.36 4.93
CA PRO A 438 15.01 19.87 5.88
C PRO A 438 14.34 21.18 5.46
N LYS A 439 14.93 21.92 4.51
CA LYS A 439 14.34 23.13 3.93
C LYS A 439 13.38 22.82 2.80
N GLY A 440 13.73 21.85 1.94
CA GLY A 440 12.91 21.48 0.78
C GLY A 440 11.80 20.50 1.12
N ASN A 441 12.07 19.54 2.01
CA ASN A 441 11.17 18.46 2.46
C ASN A 441 10.39 17.77 1.33
N ARG A 442 11.04 17.53 0.20
CA ARG A 442 10.49 16.74 -0.91
C ARG A 442 11.36 15.55 -1.22
N LEU A 443 10.69 14.51 -1.72
CA LEU A 443 11.30 13.28 -2.21
C LEU A 443 11.07 13.22 -3.72
N TYR A 444 12.11 12.85 -4.45
CA TYR A 444 12.08 12.69 -5.89
C TYR A 444 12.81 11.41 -6.27
N VAL A 445 12.40 10.78 -7.37
CA VAL A 445 13.31 9.90 -8.12
C VAL A 445 14.62 10.67 -8.33
N ARG A 446 15.73 10.00 -8.05
CA ARG A 446 17.05 10.63 -8.06
C ARG A 446 17.37 11.17 -9.47
N ARG A 447 17.64 12.46 -9.53
CA ARG A 447 18.12 13.15 -10.74
C ARG A 447 19.52 12.66 -11.15
N GLU A 448 19.90 12.89 -12.41
CA GLU A 448 21.24 12.53 -12.87
C GLU A 448 22.32 13.19 -11.99
N GLY A 449 23.36 12.41 -11.68
CA GLY A 449 24.43 12.78 -10.74
C GLY A 449 25.63 13.44 -11.39
#